data_AF-A0A699JEC7-F1
#
_entry.id   AF-A0A699JEC7-F1
#
_cell.length_a   1.000
_cell.length_b   1.000
_cell.length_c   1.000
_cell.angle_alpha   90.00
_cell.angle_beta   90.00
_cell.angle_gamma   90.00
#
_symmetry.space_group_name_H-M   'P 1'
#
loop_
_entity.id
_entity.type
_entity.pdbx_description
1 polymer ?
#
loop_
_entity_poly.entity_id
_entity_poly.type
_entity_poly.pdbx_seq_one_letter_code
_entity_poly.pdbx_strand_id
1 'polypeptide(L)'
;MFEYKVTHRLSTAYHPQTSRQVEVLNHGLKRILERIVCKNQASWFDKLDDALWAFRTAFKTPIGCTLYKLVYGKACHLPIELEHKAYWALKHYNFNLKTAGDPKRSNG
;
A
#
# COMPACT_ATOMS: atom_id res chain seq x y z
N MET A 1 -30.74 -15.88 -5.60
CA MET A 1 -29.35 -15.38 -5.71
C MET A 1 -29.08 -14.97 -7.16
N PHE A 2 -29.73 -13.89 -7.62
CA PHE A 2 -29.64 -13.34 -8.99
C PHE A 2 -29.76 -11.81 -8.98
N GLU A 3 -29.41 -11.14 -7.87
CA GLU A 3 -29.62 -9.69 -7.74
C GLU A 3 -28.61 -8.86 -8.55
N TYR A 4 -27.48 -9.46 -8.92
CA TYR A 4 -26.52 -8.86 -9.82
C TYR A 4 -26.28 -9.91 -10.90
N LYS A 5 -26.38 -9.54 -12.19
CA LYS A 5 -26.15 -10.42 -13.35
C LYS A 5 -24.67 -10.85 -13.45
N VAL A 6 -24.15 -11.44 -12.38
CA VAL A 6 -22.76 -11.85 -12.19
C VAL A 6 -22.71 -13.35 -12.33
N THR A 7 -22.01 -13.83 -13.35
CA THR A 7 -21.74 -15.25 -13.51
C THR A 7 -20.57 -15.64 -12.61
N HIS A 8 -20.84 -16.39 -11.54
CA HIS A 8 -19.81 -16.91 -10.67
C HIS A 8 -19.04 -18.04 -11.35
N ARG A 9 -17.74 -17.83 -11.61
CA ARG A 9 -16.83 -18.87 -12.07
C ARG A 9 -16.11 -19.46 -10.86
N LEU A 10 -16.50 -20.67 -10.46
CA LEU A 10 -15.86 -21.40 -9.36
C LEU A 10 -14.70 -22.24 -9.88
N SER A 11 -13.62 -22.32 -9.10
CA SER A 11 -12.52 -23.25 -9.36
C SER A 11 -12.82 -24.60 -8.71
N THR A 12 -12.38 -25.68 -9.35
CA THR A 12 -12.50 -27.04 -8.80
C THR A 12 -11.64 -27.16 -7.54
N ALA A 13 -12.14 -27.86 -6.53
CA ALA A 13 -11.38 -28.15 -5.31
C ALA A 13 -10.07 -28.88 -5.66
N TYR A 14 -8.97 -28.51 -4.99
CA TYR A 14 -7.63 -29.09 -5.13
C TYR A 14 -6.92 -28.94 -6.50
N HIS A 15 -7.53 -28.29 -7.50
CA HIS A 15 -6.88 -28.00 -8.79
C HIS A 15 -7.32 -26.66 -9.40
N PRO A 16 -6.92 -25.52 -8.80
CA PRO A 16 -7.32 -24.21 -9.29
C PRO A 16 -6.52 -23.83 -10.55
N GLN A 17 -7.07 -24.14 -11.73
CA GLN A 17 -6.46 -23.86 -13.04
C GLN A 17 -6.23 -22.35 -13.31
N THR A 18 -7.00 -21.49 -12.65
CA THR A 18 -7.19 -20.09 -13.05
C THR A 18 -6.64 -19.07 -12.03
N SER A 19 -6.14 -19.51 -10.86
CA SER A 19 -5.78 -18.61 -9.74
C SER A 19 -4.32 -18.17 -9.71
N ARG A 20 -3.43 -18.71 -10.56
CA ARG A 20 -1.97 -18.50 -10.41
C ARG A 20 -1.57 -17.01 -10.36
N GLN A 21 -2.18 -16.18 -11.21
CA GLN A 21 -1.93 -14.73 -11.20
C GLN A 21 -2.47 -14.08 -9.91
N VAL A 22 -3.65 -14.50 -9.46
CA VAL A 22 -4.28 -14.03 -8.22
C VAL A 22 -3.42 -14.41 -7.01
N GLU A 23 -2.85 -15.62 -6.98
CA GLU A 23 -1.95 -16.09 -5.92
C GLU A 23 -0.67 -15.25 -5.84
N VAL A 24 -0.03 -14.98 -6.97
CA VAL A 24 1.18 -14.14 -7.02
C VAL A 24 0.88 -12.72 -6.55
N LEU A 25 -0.25 -12.15 -6.98
CA LEU A 25 -0.67 -10.80 -6.55
C LEU A 25 -0.99 -10.76 -5.05
N ASN A 26 -1.73 -11.76 -4.54
CA ASN A 26 -2.08 -11.87 -3.13
C ASN A 26 -0.84 -12.05 -2.25
N HIS A 27 0.15 -12.84 -2.71
CA HIS A 27 1.42 -12.98 -2.00
C HIS A 27 2.18 -11.64 -1.96
N GLY A 28 2.20 -10.89 -3.06
CA GLY A 28 2.80 -9.56 -3.12
C GLY A 28 2.13 -8.56 -2.17
N LEU A 29 0.79 -8.53 -2.13
CA LEU A 29 0.01 -7.71 -1.21
C LEU A 29 0.30 -8.06 0.25
N LYS A 30 0.29 -9.36 0.58
CA LYS A 30 0.60 -9.84 1.92
C LYS A 30 1.98 -9.36 2.39
N ARG A 31 3.02 -9.46 1.55
CA ARG A 31 4.36 -8.98 1.88
C ARG A 31 4.43 -7.47 2.15
N ILE A 32 3.65 -6.67 1.41
CA ILE A 32 3.58 -5.23 1.64
C ILE A 32 2.89 -4.94 2.97
N LEU A 33 1.76 -5.61 3.23
CA LEU A 33 1.01 -5.48 4.48
C LEU A 33 1.88 -5.87 5.69
N GLU A 34 2.58 -7.00 5.61
CA GLU A 34 3.53 -7.46 6.64
C GLU A 34 4.60 -6.40 6.96
N ARG A 35 5.14 -5.75 5.91
CA ARG A 35 6.11 -4.66 6.09
C ARG A 35 5.52 -3.42 6.74
N ILE A 36 4.29 -3.02 6.38
CA ILE A 36 3.67 -1.79 6.90
C ILE A 36 3.16 -2.00 8.34
N VAL A 37 2.60 -3.16 8.64
CA VAL A 37 2.05 -3.49 9.96
C VAL A 37 3.15 -3.74 11.00
N CYS A 38 4.36 -4.10 10.57
CA CYS A 38 5.50 -4.35 11.44
C CYS A 38 5.11 -5.25 12.65
N LYS A 39 5.48 -4.87 13.88
CA LYS A 39 5.26 -5.68 15.08
C LYS A 39 3.80 -5.67 15.60
N ASN A 40 2.98 -4.70 15.18
CA ASN A 40 1.66 -4.47 15.79
C ASN A 40 0.53 -4.98 14.89
N GLN A 41 0.38 -6.31 14.88
CA GLN A 41 -0.56 -7.04 14.03
C GLN A 41 -2.04 -6.66 14.25
N ALA A 42 -2.37 -6.08 15.41
CA ALA A 42 -3.73 -5.65 15.76
C ALA A 42 -4.25 -4.44 14.94
N SER A 43 -3.37 -3.69 14.28
CA SER A 43 -3.70 -2.46 13.53
C SER A 43 -3.61 -2.63 12.00
N TRP A 44 -3.72 -3.86 11.51
CA TRP A 44 -3.54 -4.16 10.08
C TRP A 44 -4.59 -3.50 9.20
N PHE A 45 -5.82 -3.39 9.69
CA PHE A 45 -6.95 -2.81 8.97
C PHE A 45 -6.72 -1.32 8.67
N ASP A 46 -6.22 -0.56 9.66
CA ASP A 46 -5.92 0.88 9.51
C ASP A 46 -4.84 1.16 8.45
N LYS A 47 -4.02 0.16 8.16
CA LYS A 47 -2.90 0.22 7.20
C LYS A 47 -3.23 -0.43 5.86
N LEU A 48 -4.41 -1.03 5.73
CA LEU A 48 -4.80 -1.77 4.54
C LEU A 48 -4.94 -0.84 3.32
N ASP A 49 -5.54 0.34 3.51
CA ASP A 49 -5.70 1.33 2.43
C ASP A 49 -4.34 1.81 1.91
N ASP A 50 -3.40 2.14 2.80
CA ASP A 50 -2.05 2.53 2.44
C ASP A 50 -1.30 1.39 1.72
N ALA A 51 -1.46 0.14 2.17
CA ALA A 51 -0.87 -1.03 1.55
C ALA A 51 -1.44 -1.29 0.14
N LEU A 52 -2.76 -1.18 -0.03
CA LEU A 52 -3.44 -1.29 -1.31
C LEU A 52 -3.00 -0.18 -2.26
N TRP A 53 -2.87 1.05 -1.75
CA TRP A 53 -2.37 2.17 -2.52
C TRP A 53 -0.94 1.93 -3.03
N ALA A 54 -0.03 1.55 -2.14
CA ALA A 54 1.35 1.22 -2.50
C ALA A 54 1.40 0.09 -3.53
N PHE A 55 0.57 -0.94 -3.37
CA PHE A 55 0.51 -2.05 -4.32
C PHE A 55 0.01 -1.64 -5.71
N ARG A 56 -1.02 -0.78 -5.78
CA ARG A 56 -1.61 -0.31 -7.04
C ARG A 56 -0.68 0.62 -7.80
N THR A 57 0.09 1.45 -7.09
CA THR A 57 1.01 2.44 -7.65
C THR A 57 2.40 1.89 -7.94
N ALA A 58 2.80 0.78 -7.31
CA ALA A 58 4.08 0.14 -7.60
C ALA A 58 4.15 -0.39 -9.03
N PHE A 59 5.27 -0.10 -9.72
CA PHE A 59 5.56 -0.63 -11.04
C PHE A 59 5.76 -2.15 -10.97
N LYS A 60 5.14 -2.89 -11.89
CA LYS A 60 5.28 -4.34 -12.00
C LYS A 60 6.05 -4.67 -13.27
N THR A 61 7.32 -5.05 -13.11
CA THR A 61 8.20 -5.44 -14.23
C THR A 61 7.60 -6.49 -15.16
N PRO A 62 6.92 -7.55 -14.68
CA PRO A 62 6.31 -8.55 -15.58
C PRO A 62 5.18 -7.99 -16.46
N ILE A 63 4.52 -6.92 -16.01
CA ILE A 63 3.40 -6.28 -16.72
C ILE A 63 3.89 -5.04 -17.50
N GLY A 64 5.06 -4.49 -17.14
CA GLY A 64 5.61 -3.28 -17.74
C GLY A 64 4.89 -1.98 -17.33
N CYS A 65 4.01 -2.02 -16.33
CA CYS A 65 3.29 -0.85 -15.83
C CYS A 65 2.82 -1.02 -14.38
N THR A 66 2.09 -0.02 -13.86
CA THR A 66 1.44 -0.08 -12.54
C THR A 66 0.04 -0.71 -12.67
N LEU A 67 -0.44 -1.39 -11.63
CA LEU A 67 -1.81 -1.92 -11.62
C LEU A 67 -2.86 -0.82 -11.79
N TYR A 68 -2.61 0.37 -11.25
CA TYR A 68 -3.49 1.52 -11.44
C TYR A 68 -3.64 1.90 -12.92
N LYS A 69 -2.52 1.94 -13.65
CA LYS A 69 -2.53 2.22 -15.10
C LYS A 69 -3.27 1.14 -15.89
N LEU A 70 -3.20 -0.12 -15.46
CA LEU A 70 -3.94 -1.21 -16.09
C LEU A 70 -5.46 -1.06 -15.94
N VAL A 71 -5.93 -0.61 -14.77
CA VAL A 71 -7.38 -0.48 -14.47
C VAL A 71 -7.97 0.80 -15.07
N TYR A 72 -7.26 1.93 -14.96
CA TYR A 72 -7.81 3.25 -15.32
C TYR A 72 -7.26 3.80 -16.64
N GLY A 73 -6.30 3.12 -17.27
CA GLY A 73 -5.66 3.56 -18.52
C GLY A 73 -4.73 4.77 -18.39
N LYS A 74 -4.59 5.34 -17.19
CA LYS A 74 -3.78 6.55 -16.92
C LYS A 74 -2.77 6.31 -15.80
N ALA A 75 -1.67 7.05 -15.82
CA ALA A 75 -0.75 7.08 -14.69
C ALA A 75 -1.45 7.69 -13.47
N CYS A 76 -1.17 7.15 -12.28
CA CYS A 76 -1.69 7.69 -11.03
C CYS A 76 -1.00 9.02 -10.73
N HIS A 77 -1.77 10.12 -10.71
CA HIS A 77 -1.39 11.32 -9.98
C HIS A 77 -1.63 11.01 -8.50
N LEU A 78 -0.62 11.19 -7.64
CA LEU A 78 -0.87 10.98 -6.22
C LEU A 78 -2.02 11.92 -5.79
N PRO A 79 -3.02 11.42 -5.04
CA PRO A 79 -3.99 12.31 -4.45
C PRO A 79 -3.24 13.25 -3.52
N ILE A 80 -3.56 14.54 -3.61
CA ILE A 80 -2.96 15.63 -2.84
C ILE A 80 -2.85 15.31 -1.34
N GLU A 81 -3.77 14.49 -0.81
CA GLU A 81 -3.80 14.02 0.57
C GLU A 81 -2.57 13.21 0.98
N LEU A 82 -2.05 12.36 0.08
CA LEU A 82 -0.83 11.57 0.34
C LEU A 82 0.43 12.43 0.22
N GLU A 83 0.47 13.35 -0.75
CA GLU A 83 1.55 14.34 -0.84
C GLU A 83 1.59 15.23 0.40
N HIS A 84 0.41 15.65 0.87
CA HIS A 84 0.24 16.46 2.08
C HIS A 84 0.64 15.68 3.35
N LYS A 85 0.22 14.41 3.50
CA LYS A 85 0.65 13.55 4.62
C LYS A 85 2.17 13.35 4.63
N ALA A 86 2.78 13.09 3.47
CA ALA A 86 4.23 12.97 3.34
C ALA A 86 4.96 14.28 3.66
N TYR A 87 4.44 15.41 3.18
CA TYR A 87 4.94 16.75 3.49
C TYR A 87 4.89 17.05 4.99
N TRP A 88 3.78 16.74 5.66
CA TRP A 88 3.65 16.94 7.11
C TRP A 88 4.56 16.03 7.92
N ALA A 89 4.71 14.75 7.52
CA ALA A 89 5.65 13.83 8.16
C ALA A 89 7.10 14.34 8.04
N LEU A 90 7.49 14.82 6.86
CA LEU A 90 8.82 15.40 6.62
C LEU A 90 9.03 16.68 7.43
N LYS A 91 8.03 17.56 7.46
CA LYS A 91 8.07 18.80 8.25
C LYS A 91 8.21 18.52 9.74
N HIS A 92 7.49 17.53 10.26
CA HIS A 92 7.57 17.11 11.66
C HIS A 92 8.95 16.50 12.00
N TYR A 93 9.49 15.66 11.12
CA TYR A 93 10.85 15.12 11.26
C TYR A 93 11.91 16.24 11.29
N ASN A 94 11.82 17.20 10.36
CA ASN A 94 12.72 18.35 10.31
C ASN A 94 12.57 19.29 11.52
N PHE A 95 11.37 19.41 12.09
CA PHE A 95 11.13 20.15 13.32
C PHE A 95 11.86 19.49 14.51
N ASN A 96 11.71 18.18 14.67
CA ASN A 96 12.39 17.42 15.73
C ASN A 96 13.92 17.49 15.63
N LEU A 97 14.48 17.49 14.41
CA LEU A 97 15.92 17.68 14.20
C LEU A 97 16.42 19.05 14.66
N LYS A 98 15.64 20.12 14.45
CA LYS A 98 15.99 21.46 14.94
C LYS A 98 15.95 21.53 16.47
N THR A 99 14.95 20.91 17.10
CA THR A 99 14.82 20.86 18.56
C THR A 99 15.91 20.01 19.23
N ALA A 100 16.42 18.98 18.54
CA ALA A 100 17.53 18.15 19.01
C ALA A 100 18.91 18.82 18.87
N GLY A 101 19.00 19.87 18.06
CA GLY A 101 20.22 20.64 17.83
C GLY A 101 20.50 21.74 18.85
N ASP A 102 19.58 22.05 19.77
CA ASP A 102 19.81 23.02 20.86
C ASP A 102 20.60 22.34 22.00
N PRO A 103 21.92 22.63 22.15
CA PRO A 103 22.64 22.17 23.31
C PRO A 103 22.13 22.99 24.48
N LYS A 104 21.53 22.34 25.48
CA LYS A 104 21.26 22.96 26.78
C LYS A 104 22.58 23.55 27.28
N ARG A 105 22.74 24.86 27.18
CA ARG A 105 23.79 25.59 27.91
C ARG A 105 23.51 25.37 29.38
N SER A 106 24.31 24.51 30.00
CA SER A 106 24.43 24.41 31.45
C SER A 106 25.03 25.72 31.94
N ASN A 107 24.19 26.59 32.49
CA ASN A 107 24.68 27.71 33.29
C ASN A 107 25.28 27.12 34.57
N GLY A 108 26.60 27.27 34.70
CA GLY A 108 27.29 27.27 35.99
C GLY A 108 27.26 28.65 36.62
#